data_AF-A0A660N1C5-F1
#
_entry.id   AF-A0A660N1C5-F1
#
_cell.length_a   1.000
_cell.length_b   1.000
_cell.length_c   1.000
_cell.angle_alpha   90.00
_cell.angle_beta   90.00
_cell.angle_gamma   90.00
#
_symmetry.space_group_name_H-M   'P 1'
#
loop_
_entity.id
_entity.type
_entity.pdbx_description
1 polymer ?
#
loop_
_entity_poly.entity_id
_entity_poly.type
_entity_poly.pdbx_seq_one_letter_code
_entity_poly.pdbx_strand_id
1 'polypeptide(L)'
;MIRRITVLFPAAALAACTLPAATVGPVSQLQWFAYTDAQGQRILAAPKTAGEARTKAWQGWLQQHRSAWRQDRQPVTGPTQWCATWLEAQRKQEVCRRGGTLVHFQYGVLRDEAAIQAAQKIWLGY
;
A
#
# COMPACT_ATOMS: atom_id res chain seq x y z
N MET A 1 -26.22 31.57 -53.18
CA MET A 1 -24.78 31.19 -53.11
C MET A 1 -24.45 30.82 -51.67
N ILE A 2 -23.84 29.65 -51.51
CA ILE A 2 -23.49 28.99 -50.25
C ILE A 2 -22.15 29.53 -49.73
N ARG A 3 -22.04 29.84 -48.43
CA ARG A 3 -20.77 29.78 -47.71
C ARG A 3 -20.99 29.18 -46.31
N ARG A 4 -20.81 27.86 -46.23
CA ARG A 4 -20.68 27.11 -44.97
C ARG A 4 -19.32 27.46 -44.36
N ILE A 5 -19.32 28.08 -43.19
CA ILE A 5 -18.10 28.33 -42.42
C ILE A 5 -17.91 27.11 -41.53
N THR A 6 -17.02 26.21 -41.96
CA THR A 6 -16.57 25.06 -41.18
C THR A 6 -15.60 25.56 -40.11
N VAL A 7 -16.04 25.65 -38.86
CA VAL A 7 -15.15 25.94 -37.73
C VAL A 7 -14.44 24.65 -37.36
N LEU A 8 -13.13 24.59 -37.67
CA LEU A 8 -12.23 23.53 -37.24
C LEU A 8 -12.18 23.50 -35.70
N PHE A 9 -12.55 22.36 -35.11
CA PHE A 9 -12.20 22.04 -33.73
C PHE A 9 -10.69 21.83 -33.65
N PRO A 10 -9.93 22.61 -32.85
CA PRO A 10 -8.60 22.18 -32.49
C PRO A 10 -8.78 21.06 -31.48
N ALA A 11 -8.52 19.82 -31.91
CA ALA A 11 -8.31 18.70 -31.01
C ALA A 11 -7.06 19.02 -30.18
N ALA A 12 -7.26 19.69 -29.05
CA ALA A 12 -6.26 19.85 -28.02
C ALA A 12 -5.90 18.44 -27.54
N ALA A 13 -4.80 17.92 -28.09
CA ALA A 13 -4.16 16.72 -27.58
C ALA A 13 -3.83 16.98 -26.12
N LEU A 14 -4.67 16.47 -25.23
CA LEU A 14 -4.36 16.28 -23.83
C LEU A 14 -3.18 15.31 -23.79
N ALA A 15 -1.97 15.85 -23.87
CA ALA A 15 -0.77 15.17 -23.42
C ALA A 15 -0.97 14.98 -21.91
N ALA A 16 -1.66 13.90 -21.54
CA ALA A 16 -1.64 13.41 -20.19
C ALA A 16 -0.16 13.13 -19.91
N CYS A 17 0.47 13.98 -19.08
CA CYS A 17 1.71 13.62 -18.41
C CYS A 17 1.38 12.41 -17.54
N THR A 18 1.46 11.21 -18.12
CA THR A 18 1.58 9.99 -17.36
C THR A 18 2.96 10.08 -16.71
N LEU A 19 3.02 10.68 -15.52
CA LEU A 19 4.11 10.43 -14.60
C LEU A 19 4.31 8.90 -14.59
N PRO A 20 5.53 8.39 -14.83
CA PRO A 20 5.75 6.96 -14.74
C PRO A 20 5.25 6.55 -13.36
N ALA A 21 4.28 5.62 -13.34
CA ALA A 21 3.77 5.09 -12.09
C ALA A 21 5.00 4.64 -11.30
N ALA A 22 5.29 5.32 -10.19
CA ALA A 22 6.47 5.01 -9.40
C ALA A 22 6.42 3.51 -9.09
N THR A 23 7.34 2.76 -9.65
CA THR A 23 7.36 1.31 -9.52
C THR A 23 7.76 0.98 -8.10
N VAL A 24 7.10 -0.03 -7.50
CA VAL A 24 7.55 -0.55 -6.21
C VAL A 24 8.93 -1.18 -6.44
N GLY A 25 9.91 -0.71 -5.70
CA GLY A 25 11.28 -1.21 -5.78
C GLY A 25 11.40 -2.64 -5.23
N PRO A 26 12.57 -3.27 -5.38
CA PRO A 26 12.81 -4.57 -4.76
C PRO A 26 12.65 -4.46 -3.24
N VAL A 27 11.88 -5.37 -2.66
CA VAL A 27 11.66 -5.49 -1.22
C VAL A 27 12.72 -6.44 -0.65
N SER A 28 13.43 -6.00 0.38
CA SER A 28 14.36 -6.85 1.13
C SER A 28 14.22 -6.65 2.64
N GLN A 29 14.79 -7.58 3.41
CA GLN A 29 14.77 -7.55 4.88
C GLN A 29 13.37 -7.36 5.47
N LEU A 30 12.36 -8.00 4.85
CA LEU A 30 10.99 -7.92 5.32
C LEU A 30 10.88 -8.55 6.71
N GLN A 31 10.37 -7.79 7.67
CA GLN A 31 10.12 -8.20 9.04
C GLN A 31 8.69 -7.86 9.41
N TRP A 32 8.12 -8.66 10.31
CA TRP A 32 6.80 -8.38 10.86
C TRP A 32 6.80 -8.45 12.39
N PHE A 33 5.96 -7.60 12.97
CA PHE A 33 5.78 -7.43 14.40
C PHE A 33 4.30 -7.63 14.70
N ALA A 34 3.94 -8.60 15.54
CA ALA A 34 2.59 -8.73 16.06
C ALA A 34 2.52 -8.13 17.46
N TYR A 35 1.58 -7.22 17.67
CA TYR A 35 1.28 -6.61 18.97
C TYR A 35 0.05 -7.23 19.62
N THR A 36 -0.74 -7.98 18.85
CA THR A 36 -1.86 -8.77 19.35
C THR A 36 -1.74 -10.22 18.91
N ASP A 37 -2.17 -11.15 19.76
CA ASP A 37 -2.35 -12.56 19.39
C ASP A 37 -3.61 -12.80 18.54
N ALA A 38 -3.92 -14.05 18.23
CA ALA A 38 -5.09 -14.43 17.44
C ALA A 38 -6.43 -14.12 18.15
N GLN A 39 -6.40 -13.99 19.48
CA GLN A 39 -7.53 -13.66 20.34
C GLN A 39 -7.65 -12.15 20.59
N GLY A 40 -6.75 -11.34 20.03
CA GLY A 40 -6.73 -9.89 20.19
C GLY A 40 -6.09 -9.39 21.49
N GLN A 41 -5.47 -10.27 22.29
CA GLN A 41 -4.76 -9.88 23.50
C GLN A 41 -3.41 -9.24 23.16
N ARG A 42 -3.02 -8.23 23.92
CA ARG A 42 -1.74 -7.54 23.73
C ARG A 42 -0.57 -8.45 24.08
N ILE A 43 0.44 -8.47 23.23
CA ILE A 43 1.68 -9.23 23.44
C ILE A 43 2.92 -8.36 23.25
N LEU A 44 4.04 -8.78 23.85
CA LEU A 44 5.35 -8.20 23.56
C LEU A 44 5.77 -8.62 22.15
N ALA A 45 5.87 -7.64 21.25
CA ALA A 45 6.20 -7.90 19.87
C ALA A 45 7.69 -8.25 19.71
N ALA A 46 7.98 -9.43 19.19
CA ALA A 46 9.30 -9.79 18.69
C ALA A 46 9.30 -9.72 17.15
N PRO A 47 10.33 -9.10 16.52
CA PRO A 47 10.46 -9.11 15.07
C PRO A 47 10.59 -10.55 14.58
N LYS A 48 9.83 -10.89 13.54
CA LYS A 48 10.01 -12.14 12.82
C LYS A 48 10.37 -11.83 11.38
N THR A 49 11.52 -12.33 10.93
CA THR A 49 11.95 -12.21 9.55
C THR A 49 10.99 -12.99 8.64
N ALA A 50 10.57 -12.39 7.55
CA ALA A 50 9.80 -13.05 6.51
C ALA A 50 10.74 -13.85 5.59
N GLY A 51 10.39 -15.10 5.29
CA GLY A 51 11.07 -15.88 4.26
C GLY A 51 10.80 -15.34 2.85
N GLU A 52 11.59 -15.79 1.87
CA GLU A 52 11.53 -15.30 0.49
C GLU A 52 10.13 -15.33 -0.13
N ALA A 53 9.36 -16.40 0.11
CA ALA A 53 7.99 -16.53 -0.40
C ALA A 53 7.07 -15.40 0.09
N ARG A 54 7.14 -15.06 1.39
CA ARG A 54 6.37 -13.94 1.96
C ARG A 54 6.88 -12.59 1.46
N THR A 55 8.20 -12.44 1.32
CA THR A 55 8.80 -11.22 0.75
C THR A 55 8.30 -10.96 -0.67
N LYS A 56 8.25 -12.01 -1.51
CA LYS A 56 7.72 -11.91 -2.88
C LYS A 56 6.22 -11.62 -2.90
N ALA A 57 5.43 -12.30 -2.04
CA ALA A 57 4.01 -12.03 -1.92
C ALA A 57 3.72 -10.59 -1.47
N TRP A 58 4.50 -10.09 -0.51
CA TRP A 58 4.42 -8.70 -0.04
C TRP A 58 4.77 -7.69 -1.13
N GLN A 59 5.85 -7.94 -1.89
CA GLN A 59 6.20 -7.09 -3.03
C GLN A 59 5.10 -7.06 -4.09
N GLY A 60 4.52 -8.22 -4.44
CA GLY A 60 3.39 -8.30 -5.36
C GLY A 60 2.16 -7.54 -4.86
N TRP A 61 1.83 -7.70 -3.58
CA TRP A 61 0.74 -6.96 -2.94
C TRP A 61 0.97 -5.44 -2.98
N LEU A 62 2.18 -4.96 -2.67
CA LEU A 62 2.53 -3.54 -2.75
C LEU A 62 2.36 -3.00 -4.18
N GLN A 63 2.76 -3.76 -5.20
CA GLN A 63 2.60 -3.37 -6.60
C GLN A 63 1.13 -3.25 -7.00
N GLN A 64 0.29 -4.20 -6.58
CA GLN A 64 -1.13 -4.25 -6.91
C GLN A 64 -1.94 -3.15 -6.22
N HIS A 65 -1.62 -2.82 -4.97
CA HIS A 65 -2.44 -1.93 -4.14
C HIS A 65 -1.86 -0.52 -3.97
N ARG A 66 -0.84 -0.15 -4.76
CA ARG A 66 -0.19 1.16 -4.66
C ARG A 66 -1.16 2.34 -4.84
N SER A 67 -2.10 2.24 -5.77
CA SER A 67 -3.08 3.30 -6.06
C SER A 67 -4.21 3.40 -5.04
N ALA A 68 -4.35 2.41 -4.15
CA ALA A 68 -5.39 2.38 -3.11
C ALA A 68 -5.04 3.24 -1.89
N TRP A 69 -3.77 3.63 -1.74
CA TRP A 69 -3.32 4.51 -0.67
C TRP A 69 -3.85 5.92 -0.88
N ARG A 70 -4.41 6.52 0.18
CA ARG A 70 -4.90 7.89 0.18
C ARG A 70 -4.16 8.67 1.24
N GLN A 71 -3.73 9.88 0.89
CA GLN A 71 -3.34 10.89 1.89
C GLN A 71 -4.59 11.41 2.58
N ASP A 72 -5.09 10.64 3.53
CA ASP A 72 -6.25 10.99 4.33
C ASP A 72 -5.81 11.78 5.56
N ARG A 73 -6.56 12.83 5.88
CA ARG A 73 -6.39 13.64 7.09
C ARG A 73 -7.20 13.10 8.27
N GLN A 74 -8.08 12.12 8.05
CA GLN A 74 -8.83 11.48 9.11
C GLN A 74 -7.90 10.67 10.01
N PRO A 75 -7.87 10.96 11.33
CA PRO A 75 -7.02 10.23 12.26
C PRO A 75 -7.45 8.76 12.31
N VAL A 76 -6.46 7.86 12.24
CA VAL A 76 -6.69 6.42 12.43
C VAL A 76 -6.65 6.12 13.92
N THR A 77 -7.79 5.71 14.47
CA THR A 77 -7.97 5.34 15.87
C THR A 77 -7.87 3.83 16.07
N GLY A 78 -7.65 3.40 17.32
CA GLY A 78 -7.58 1.98 17.69
C GLY A 78 -6.15 1.45 17.89
N PRO A 79 -6.02 0.20 18.41
CA PRO A 79 -4.73 -0.40 18.67
C PRO A 79 -4.03 -0.81 17.38
N THR A 80 -2.69 -0.77 17.40
CA THR A 80 -1.86 -1.40 16.39
C THR A 80 -1.89 -2.91 16.61
N GLN A 81 -2.26 -3.68 15.58
CA GLN A 81 -2.34 -5.14 15.63
C GLN A 81 -1.03 -5.77 15.18
N TRP A 82 -0.49 -5.27 14.07
CA TRP A 82 0.82 -5.66 13.57
C TRP A 82 1.45 -4.55 12.73
N CYS A 83 2.76 -4.58 12.58
CA CYS A 83 3.50 -3.77 11.61
C CYS A 83 4.40 -4.64 10.75
N ALA A 84 4.56 -4.27 9.48
CA ALA A 84 5.49 -4.85 8.53
C ALA A 84 6.52 -3.79 8.16
N THR A 85 7.79 -4.12 8.27
CA THR A 85 8.91 -3.22 7.92
C THR A 85 9.79 -3.87 6.88
N TRP A 86 10.29 -3.11 5.92
CA TRP A 86 11.19 -3.62 4.90
C TRP A 86 12.12 -2.51 4.38
N LEU A 87 13.10 -2.92 3.58
CA LEU A 87 13.88 -2.01 2.75
C LEU A 87 13.33 -2.04 1.33
N GLU A 88 12.94 -0.89 0.81
CA GLU A 88 12.61 -0.66 -0.59
C GLU A 88 13.63 0.32 -1.16
N ALA A 89 14.42 -0.11 -2.14
CA ALA A 89 15.46 0.73 -2.75
C ALA A 89 16.35 1.45 -1.70
N GLN A 90 16.82 0.70 -0.68
CA GLN A 90 17.62 1.19 0.45
C GLN A 90 16.91 2.14 1.42
N ARG A 91 15.59 2.35 1.28
CA ARG A 91 14.80 3.13 2.23
C ARG A 91 13.98 2.22 3.12
N LYS A 92 14.02 2.48 4.42
CA LYS A 92 13.15 1.80 5.38
C LYS A 92 11.70 2.23 5.15
N GLN A 93 10.85 1.25 4.98
CA GLN A 93 9.41 1.40 4.84
C GLN A 93 8.71 0.67 5.98
N GLU A 94 7.52 1.15 6.33
CA GLU A 94 6.72 0.59 7.41
C GLU A 94 5.23 0.76 7.13
N VAL A 95 4.48 -0.34 7.31
CA VAL A 95 3.03 -0.37 7.28
C VAL A 95 2.52 -1.01 8.55
N CYS A 96 1.60 -0.34 9.23
CA CYS A 96 0.97 -0.84 10.43
C CYS A 96 -0.53 -1.05 10.22
N ARG A 97 -1.04 -2.21 10.65
CA ARG A 97 -2.48 -2.42 10.76
C ARG A 97 -3.00 -1.83 12.05
N ARG A 98 -3.91 -0.87 11.94
CA ARG A 98 -4.48 -0.13 13.06
C ARG A 98 -5.96 0.11 12.85
N GLY A 99 -6.78 -0.26 13.84
CA GLY A 99 -8.22 -0.02 13.82
C GLY A 99 -8.93 -0.53 12.56
N GLY A 100 -8.50 -1.67 12.01
CA GLY A 100 -9.07 -2.23 10.78
C GLY A 100 -8.57 -1.57 9.47
N THR A 101 -7.56 -0.71 9.51
CA THR A 101 -6.96 -0.05 8.33
C THR A 101 -5.46 -0.33 8.26
N LEU A 102 -4.82 -0.05 7.12
CA LEU A 102 -3.37 -0.02 7.00
C LEU A 102 -2.88 1.42 6.96
N VAL A 103 -1.86 1.74 7.75
CA VAL A 103 -1.23 3.05 7.82
C VAL A 103 0.21 2.93 7.35
N HIS A 104 0.58 3.76 6.37
CA HIS A 104 1.93 3.89 5.85
C HIS A 104 2.37 5.35 6.03
N PHE A 105 3.44 5.59 6.78
CA PHE A 105 3.86 6.96 7.13
C PHE A 105 4.14 7.86 5.91
N GLN A 106 4.68 7.31 4.82
CA GLN A 106 4.96 8.06 3.59
C GLN A 106 3.76 8.15 2.61
N TYR A 107 2.89 7.13 2.54
CA TYR A 107 1.85 7.05 1.49
C TYR A 107 0.42 7.30 2.01
N GLY A 108 0.23 7.35 3.33
CA GLY A 108 -1.06 7.67 3.97
C GLY A 108 -1.77 6.42 4.51
N VAL A 109 -3.08 6.35 4.30
CA VAL A 109 -3.94 5.30 4.86
C VAL A 109 -4.60 4.52 3.72
N LEU A 110 -4.64 3.19 3.87
CA LEU A 110 -5.38 2.27 3.02
C LEU A 110 -6.54 1.69 3.84
N ARG A 111 -7.75 1.86 3.31
CA ARG A 111 -9.02 1.38 3.91
C ARG A 111 -9.75 0.34 3.06
N ASP A 112 -9.17 -0.04 1.93
CA ASP A 112 -9.73 -1.07 1.06
C ASP A 112 -9.69 -2.43 1.77
N GLU A 113 -10.87 -2.97 2.09
CA GLU A 113 -11.01 -4.17 2.90
C GLU A 113 -10.37 -5.38 2.22
N ALA A 114 -10.52 -5.53 0.90
CA ALA A 114 -9.95 -6.64 0.15
C ALA A 114 -8.41 -6.62 0.21
N ALA A 115 -7.81 -5.44 0.04
CA ALA A 115 -6.37 -5.25 0.15
C ALA A 115 -5.86 -5.49 1.58
N ILE A 116 -6.61 -5.05 2.61
CA ILE A 116 -6.28 -5.31 4.03
C ILE A 116 -6.30 -6.82 4.33
N GLN A 117 -7.31 -7.53 3.84
CA GLN A 117 -7.42 -8.98 4.01
C GLN A 117 -6.33 -9.73 3.25
N ALA A 118 -6.01 -9.31 2.03
CA ALA A 118 -4.90 -9.88 1.26
C ALA A 118 -3.55 -9.69 1.98
N ALA A 119 -3.29 -8.51 2.54
CA ALA A 119 -2.12 -8.26 3.37
C ALA A 119 -2.08 -9.18 4.60
N GLN A 120 -3.22 -9.38 5.27
CA GLN A 120 -3.31 -10.25 6.44
C GLN A 120 -3.00 -11.72 6.11
N LYS A 121 -3.43 -12.23 4.95
CA LYS A 121 -3.15 -13.60 4.52
C LYS A 121 -1.65 -13.87 4.37
N ILE A 122 -0.87 -12.91 3.85
CA ILE A 122 0.59 -13.02 3.72
C ILE A 122 1.25 -13.32 5.09
N TRP A 123 0.74 -12.71 6.15
CA TRP A 123 1.29 -12.85 7.50
C TRP A 123 0.79 -14.08 8.23
N LEU A 124 -0.48 -14.44 8.04
CA LEU A 124 -1.06 -15.63 8.66
C LEU A 124 -0.67 -16.93 7.93
N GLY A 125 -0.17 -16.85 6.68
CA GLY A 125 0.29 -18.00 5.92
C GLY A 125 -0.83 -18.84 5.29
N TYR A 126 -1.98 -18.21 5.02
CA TYR A 126 -3.11 -18.81 4.28
C TYR A 126 -2.95 -18.62 2.77
#